data_AF-A0A2D5Z6V9-F1
#
_entry.id   AF-A0A2D5Z6V9-F1
#
_cell.length_a   1.000
_cell.length_b   1.000
_cell.length_c   1.000
_cell.angle_alpha   90.00
_cell.angle_beta   90.00
_cell.angle_gamma   90.00
#
_symmetry.space_group_name_H-M   'P 1'
#
loop_
_entity.id
_entity.type
_entity.pdbx_description
1 polymer ?
#
loop_
_entity_poly.entity_id
_entity_poly.type
_entity_poly.pdbx_seq_one_letter_code
_entity_poly.pdbx_strand_id
1 'polypeptide(L)'
;MANIWTQNDDESWRHRAIDGARLGLRASEDAAHAVHVCDAQGDAALVTLVRSDSDERQEWALVCADPKRVRVNGAPVFGLRMLEHRDELRLDAGRALFSTETLPVITPFAGPKGAKCPRCMLEIEHETDSVRCPTCHVAHHQTAKRPCWTYSDLCAACVDHPTALDGGYRWTPEDL
;
A
#
# COMPACT_ATOMS: atom_id res chain seq x y z
N MET A 1 -3.69 2.24 2.67
CA MET A 1 -2.65 1.64 3.53
C MET A 1 -1.48 1.30 2.64
N ALA A 2 -0.25 1.67 3.02
CA ALA A 2 0.93 1.30 2.25
C ALA A 2 1.54 0.00 2.77
N ASN A 3 2.34 -0.65 1.93
CA ASN A 3 2.97 -1.93 2.16
C ASN A 3 4.45 -1.84 1.79
N ILE A 4 5.25 -2.64 2.45
CA ILE A 4 6.63 -2.91 2.07
C ILE A 4 6.79 -4.42 1.86
N TRP A 5 7.48 -4.77 0.79
CA TRP A 5 7.95 -6.13 0.52
C TRP A 5 9.45 -6.13 0.68
N THR A 6 10.00 -6.98 1.54
CA THR A 6 11.45 -7.10 1.74
C THR A 6 11.92 -8.46 1.27
N GLN A 7 13.01 -8.50 0.51
CA GLN A 7 13.60 -9.75 0.04
C GLN A 7 14.43 -10.38 1.16
N ASN A 8 14.22 -11.68 1.40
CA ASN A 8 15.04 -12.50 2.29
C ASN A 8 16.28 -13.05 1.55
N ASP A 9 17.21 -13.65 2.29
CA ASP A 9 18.45 -14.22 1.72
C ASP A 9 18.21 -15.38 0.74
N ASP A 10 17.08 -16.09 0.88
CA ASP A 10 16.64 -17.17 -0.02
C ASP A 10 15.86 -16.66 -1.24
N GLU A 11 15.95 -15.35 -1.53
CA GLU A 11 15.24 -14.62 -2.57
C GLU A 11 13.70 -14.55 -2.40
N SER A 12 13.13 -15.17 -1.37
CA SER A 12 11.70 -15.08 -1.08
C SER A 12 11.30 -13.70 -0.56
N TRP A 13 10.02 -13.34 -0.71
CA TRP A 13 9.51 -12.05 -0.27
C TRP A 13 8.74 -12.14 1.03
N ARG A 14 9.05 -11.22 1.95
CA ARG A 14 8.25 -10.97 3.14
C ARG A 14 7.39 -9.72 2.93
N HIS A 15 6.08 -9.89 3.04
CA HIS A 15 5.12 -8.79 3.06
C HIS A 15 4.97 -8.18 4.44
N ARG A 16 4.81 -6.86 4.50
CA ARG A 16 4.41 -6.14 5.71
C ARG A 16 3.59 -4.90 5.37
N ALA A 17 2.41 -4.77 5.98
CA ALA A 17 1.68 -3.52 5.98
C ALA A 17 2.42 -2.46 6.83
N ILE A 18 2.48 -1.22 6.33
CA ILE A 18 3.07 -0.11 7.08
C ILE A 18 2.00 0.45 8.00
N ASP A 19 2.08 0.06 9.27
CA ASP A 19 1.22 0.57 10.33
C ASP A 19 1.86 1.81 10.99
N GLY A 20 1.07 2.87 11.13
CA GLY A 20 1.51 4.18 11.62
C GLY A 20 2.03 5.15 10.55
N ALA A 21 2.69 6.22 11.02
CA ALA A 21 3.17 7.32 10.18
C ALA A 21 4.63 7.17 9.73
N ARG A 22 5.38 6.21 10.29
CA ARG A 22 6.81 6.03 10.02
C ARG A 22 7.23 4.57 10.04
N LEU A 23 8.17 4.21 9.18
CA LEU A 23 8.83 2.89 9.16
C LEU A 23 10.32 3.04 8.88
N GLY A 24 11.17 2.36 9.64
CA GLY A 24 12.60 2.29 9.37
C GLY A 24 12.92 1.09 8.51
N LEU A 25 13.84 1.24 7.56
CA LEU A 25 14.44 0.10 6.86
C LEU A 25 15.94 0.08 7.15
N ARG A 26 16.46 -1.11 7.43
CA ARG A 26 17.89 -1.37 7.60
C ARG A 26 18.35 -2.42 6.58
N ALA A 27 19.60 -2.32 6.16
CA ALA A 27 20.27 -3.43 5.49
C ALA A 27 20.97 -4.28 6.56
N SER A 28 20.87 -5.60 6.42
CA SER A 28 21.83 -6.56 6.98
C SER A 28 22.81 -6.95 5.87
N GLU A 29 23.83 -7.75 6.18
CA GLU A 29 24.88 -8.14 5.22
C GLU A 29 24.30 -8.67 3.90
N ASP A 30 23.17 -9.39 3.93
CA ASP A 30 22.56 -10.01 2.74
C ASP A 30 21.10 -9.61 2.44
N ALA A 31 20.36 -9.03 3.40
CA ALA A 31 18.93 -8.68 3.21
C ALA A 31 18.48 -7.34 3.80
N ALA A 32 17.43 -6.75 3.20
CA ALA A 32 16.72 -5.60 3.76
C ALA A 32 15.72 -6.05 4.84
N HIS A 33 15.69 -5.35 5.96
CA HIS A 33 14.81 -5.64 7.09
C HIS A 33 13.99 -4.41 7.45
N ALA A 34 12.67 -4.60 7.54
CA ALA A 34 11.76 -3.59 8.08
C ALA A 34 11.84 -3.57 9.61
N VAL A 35 12.27 -2.44 10.16
CA VAL A 35 12.38 -2.21 11.61
C VAL A 35 11.49 -1.07 12.06
N HIS A 36 10.95 -1.19 13.27
CA HIS A 36 10.28 -0.05 13.86
C HIS A 36 11.31 1.02 14.24
N VAL A 37 11.04 2.28 13.89
CA VAL A 37 11.93 3.41 14.19
C VAL A 37 12.13 3.60 15.71
N CYS A 38 11.22 3.08 16.53
CA CYS A 38 11.31 3.11 18.00
C CYS A 38 12.26 2.07 18.61
N ASP A 39 12.73 1.07 17.86
CA ASP A 39 13.68 0.05 18.35
C ASP A 39 15.13 0.54 18.24
N ALA A 40 15.39 1.74 18.77
CA ALA A 40 16.69 2.40 18.79
C ALA A 40 17.62 1.83 19.88
N GLN A 41 17.77 0.51 19.94
CA GLN A 41 18.87 -0.14 20.63
C GLN A 41 19.64 -1.02 19.65
N GLY A 42 20.66 -0.44 18.99
CA GLY A 42 21.76 -1.21 18.42
C GLY A 42 22.24 -0.77 17.04
N ASP A 43 21.34 -0.44 16.11
CA ASP A 43 21.71 -0.01 14.75
C ASP A 43 20.67 0.96 14.19
N ALA A 44 21.11 2.15 13.78
CA ALA A 44 20.22 3.17 13.23
C ALA A 44 19.68 2.75 11.84
N ALA A 45 18.39 2.96 11.60
CA ALA A 45 17.79 2.71 10.28
C ALA A 45 18.51 3.52 9.18
N LEU A 46 18.76 2.89 8.03
CA LEU A 46 19.42 3.55 6.89
C LEU A 46 18.49 4.55 6.21
N VAL A 47 17.21 4.20 6.14
CA VAL A 47 16.15 5.07 5.63
C VAL A 47 14.95 5.04 6.54
N THR A 48 14.21 6.14 6.52
CA THR A 48 12.90 6.23 7.16
C THR A 48 11.87 6.57 6.12
N LEU A 49 10.83 5.73 6.01
CA LEU A 49 9.61 6.06 5.28
C LEU A 49 8.72 6.88 6.19
N VAL A 50 8.22 8.00 5.70
CA VAL A 50 7.37 8.94 6.45
C VAL A 50 6.10 9.18 5.64
N ARG A 51 4.95 9.02 6.29
CA ARG A 51 3.66 9.36 5.71
C ARG A 51 3.45 10.87 5.77
N SER A 52 3.07 11.45 4.65
CA SER A 52 2.51 12.80 4.59
C SER A 52 1.00 12.68 4.75
N ASP A 53 0.46 13.28 5.80
CA ASP A 53 -0.99 13.34 6.01
C ASP A 53 -1.53 14.52 5.18
N SER A 54 -1.85 14.25 3.92
CA SER A 54 -2.76 15.11 3.13
C SER A 54 -4.15 14.45 3.11
N ASP A 55 -5.21 15.26 3.20
CA ASP A 55 -6.58 14.81 3.46
C ASP A 55 -7.16 13.85 2.39
N GLU A 56 -6.54 13.72 1.22
CA GLU A 56 -7.09 12.97 0.09
C GLU A 56 -6.21 11.80 -0.37
N ARG A 57 -4.91 11.78 -0.04
CA ARG A 57 -3.98 10.72 -0.45
C ARG A 57 -2.94 10.42 0.62
N GLN A 58 -2.76 9.14 0.92
CA GLN A 58 -1.62 8.66 1.70
C GLN A 58 -0.37 8.71 0.85
N GLU A 59 0.32 9.84 0.88
CA GLU A 59 1.61 10.01 0.23
C GLU A 59 2.74 9.58 1.18
N TRP A 60 3.79 8.97 0.63
CA TRP A 60 4.92 8.49 1.40
C TRP A 60 6.20 9.08 0.86
N ALA A 61 7.07 9.51 1.75
CA ALA A 61 8.40 9.98 1.44
C ALA A 61 9.44 9.06 2.06
N LEU A 62 10.47 8.72 1.30
CA LEU A 62 11.70 8.14 1.80
C LEU A 62 12.65 9.26 2.21
N VAL A 63 13.11 9.23 3.45
CA VAL A 63 14.15 10.11 3.99
C VAL A 63 15.43 9.29 4.17
N CYS A 64 16.53 9.79 3.61
CA CYS A 64 17.83 9.14 3.61
C CYS A 64 18.93 10.13 4.06
N ALA A 65 19.80 9.67 4.96
CA ALA A 65 20.95 10.45 5.42
C ALA A 65 22.19 10.29 4.51
N ASP A 66 22.35 9.13 3.85
CA ASP A 66 23.50 8.83 2.98
C ASP A 66 23.06 8.45 1.55
N PRO A 67 23.17 9.37 0.58
CA PRO A 67 22.71 9.16 -0.79
C PRO A 67 23.47 8.04 -1.54
N LYS A 68 24.63 7.60 -1.04
CA LYS A 68 25.42 6.54 -1.69
C LYS A 68 24.87 5.14 -1.44
N ARG A 69 24.13 4.96 -0.35
CA ARG A 69 23.65 3.66 0.13
C ARG A 69 22.23 3.33 -0.32
N VAL A 70 21.54 4.30 -0.91
CA VAL A 70 20.10 4.21 -1.17
C VAL A 70 19.80 4.60 -2.61
N ARG A 71 19.13 3.68 -3.32
CA ARG A 71 18.59 3.94 -4.65
C ARG A 71 17.10 3.63 -4.67
N VAL A 72 16.37 4.44 -5.43
CA VAL A 72 14.97 4.19 -5.77
C VAL A 72 14.87 4.03 -7.28
N ASN A 73 14.43 2.85 -7.73
CA ASN A 73 14.43 2.44 -9.14
C ASN A 73 15.79 2.69 -9.81
N GLY A 74 16.87 2.27 -9.14
CA GLY A 74 18.26 2.44 -9.60
C GLY A 74 18.85 3.87 -9.46
N ALA A 75 18.02 4.89 -9.24
CA ALA A 75 18.48 6.28 -9.09
C ALA A 75 18.85 6.60 -7.62
N PRO A 76 19.99 7.27 -7.36
CA PRO A 76 20.37 7.66 -5.99
C PRO A 76 19.37 8.65 -5.39
N VAL A 77 19.15 8.58 -4.06
CA VAL A 77 18.26 9.48 -3.34
C VAL A 77 19.06 10.53 -2.56
N PHE A 78 18.84 11.81 -2.83
CA PHE A 78 19.47 12.91 -2.12
C PHE A 78 18.52 13.53 -1.09
N GLY A 79 18.63 13.09 0.16
CA GLY A 79 17.85 13.63 1.29
C GLY A 79 16.42 13.07 1.37
N LEU A 80 15.54 13.47 0.46
CA LEU A 80 14.12 13.06 0.46
C LEU A 80 13.64 12.69 -0.95
N ARG A 81 12.80 11.65 -1.04
CA ARG A 81 12.12 11.26 -2.27
C ARG A 81 10.69 10.80 -2.01
N MET A 82 9.73 11.29 -2.80
CA MET A 82 8.37 10.77 -2.81
C MET A 82 8.35 9.37 -3.42
N LEU A 83 7.61 8.46 -2.80
CA LEU A 83 7.47 7.07 -3.22
C LEU A 83 6.17 6.85 -3.97
N GLU A 84 6.26 6.07 -5.04
CA GLU A 84 5.13 5.65 -5.86
C GLU A 84 4.90 4.13 -5.75
N HIS A 85 3.69 3.68 -6.08
CA HIS A 85 3.38 2.25 -6.11
C HIS A 85 4.39 1.52 -7.01
N ARG A 86 4.98 0.44 -6.49
CA ARG A 86 5.99 -0.43 -7.13
C ARG A 86 7.40 0.17 -7.18
N ASP A 87 7.67 1.24 -6.44
CA ASP A 87 9.04 1.72 -6.28
C ASP A 87 9.94 0.66 -5.66
N GLU A 88 11.02 0.33 -6.35
CA GLU A 88 12.10 -0.50 -5.85
C GLU A 88 13.05 0.34 -5.00
N LEU A 89 13.29 -0.10 -3.77
CA LEU A 89 14.25 0.45 -2.84
C LEU A 89 15.45 -0.49 -2.75
N ARG A 90 16.64 0.00 -3.09
CA ARG A 90 17.92 -0.70 -2.86
C ARG A 90 18.64 -0.03 -1.70
N LEU A 91 18.98 -0.81 -0.67
CA LEU A 91 19.64 -0.39 0.57
C LEU A 91 20.91 -1.23 0.74
N ASP A 92 22.06 -0.75 0.30
CA ASP A 92 23.28 -1.55 0.18
C ASP A 92 23.02 -2.89 -0.56
N ALA A 93 23.20 -4.04 0.13
CA ALA A 93 22.91 -5.37 -0.39
C ALA A 93 21.40 -5.71 -0.38
N GLY A 94 20.61 -5.03 0.45
CA GLY A 94 19.19 -5.30 0.63
C GLY A 94 18.30 -4.74 -0.47
N ARG A 95 17.22 -5.46 -0.77
CA ARG A 95 16.15 -5.05 -1.71
C ARG A 95 14.80 -5.01 -1.00
N ALA A 96 14.06 -3.94 -1.24
CA ALA A 96 12.66 -3.83 -0.83
C ALA A 96 11.83 -3.19 -1.95
N LEU A 97 10.52 -3.39 -1.91
CA LEU A 97 9.58 -2.75 -2.84
C LEU A 97 8.44 -2.10 -2.06
N PHE A 98 8.14 -0.86 -2.40
CA PHE A 98 7.06 -0.10 -1.82
C PHE A 98 5.78 -0.25 -2.64
N SER A 99 4.64 -0.43 -1.98
CA SER A 99 3.34 -0.54 -2.65
C SER A 99 2.24 0.17 -1.90
N THR A 100 1.47 1.02 -2.58
CA THR A 100 0.23 1.61 -2.06
C THR A 100 -1.01 0.76 -2.34
N GLU A 101 -0.84 -0.46 -2.87
CA GLU A 101 -1.95 -1.35 -3.16
C GLU A 101 -2.74 -1.67 -1.89
N THR A 102 -4.06 -1.65 -2.00
CA THR A 102 -4.95 -1.98 -0.89
C THR A 102 -5.86 -3.11 -1.30
N LEU A 103 -6.20 -3.97 -0.34
CA LEU A 103 -7.20 -5.00 -0.57
C LEU A 103 -8.60 -4.41 -0.43
N PRO A 104 -9.58 -4.90 -1.20
CA PRO A 104 -10.96 -4.51 -0.99
C PRO A 104 -11.41 -4.98 0.40
N VAL A 105 -11.84 -4.04 1.22
CA VAL A 105 -12.31 -4.30 2.58
C VAL A 105 -13.73 -3.76 2.74
N ILE A 106 -14.57 -4.49 3.47
CA ILE A 106 -15.89 -4.03 3.85
C ILE A 106 -15.73 -3.06 5.02
N THR A 107 -16.17 -1.82 4.83
CA THR A 107 -16.17 -0.79 5.86
C THR A 107 -17.45 0.03 5.81
N PRO A 108 -17.89 0.59 6.95
CA PRO A 108 -18.96 1.58 6.98
C PRO A 108 -18.68 2.73 6.00
N PHE A 109 -19.68 3.10 5.21
CA PHE A 109 -19.51 4.13 4.20
C PHE A 109 -19.37 5.52 4.84
N ALA A 110 -18.20 6.14 4.65
CA ALA A 110 -17.88 7.50 5.11
C ALA A 110 -17.65 8.49 3.94
N GLY A 111 -18.28 8.27 2.78
CA GLY A 111 -18.12 9.16 1.61
C GLY A 111 -19.09 10.35 1.58
N PRO A 112 -19.13 11.12 0.48
CA PRO A 112 -20.05 12.26 0.38
C PRO A 112 -21.51 11.79 0.32
N LYS A 113 -22.43 12.61 0.85
CA LYS A 113 -23.88 12.40 0.74
C LYS A 113 -24.30 12.36 -0.74
N GLY A 114 -25.24 11.49 -1.10
CA GLY A 114 -25.69 11.33 -2.49
C GLY A 114 -24.77 10.46 -3.36
N ALA A 115 -23.69 9.89 -2.81
CA ALA A 115 -22.82 8.98 -3.55
C ALA A 115 -23.63 7.74 -4.01
N LYS A 116 -23.58 7.44 -5.31
CA LYS A 116 -24.33 6.32 -5.90
C LYS A 116 -23.44 5.11 -6.12
N CYS A 117 -23.94 3.93 -5.78
CA CYS A 117 -23.33 2.68 -6.19
C CYS A 117 -23.43 2.54 -7.71
N PRO A 118 -22.31 2.34 -8.44
CA PRO A 118 -22.31 2.26 -9.90
C PRO A 118 -23.01 1.00 -10.44
N ARG A 119 -23.29 0.00 -9.59
CA ARG A 119 -23.97 -1.23 -10.03
C ARG A 119 -25.48 -1.14 -9.92
N CYS A 120 -26.01 -0.73 -8.76
CA CYS A 120 -27.46 -0.66 -8.55
C CYS A 120 -28.03 0.76 -8.74
N MET A 121 -27.18 1.75 -8.98
CA MET A 121 -27.51 3.17 -9.21
C MET A 121 -28.23 3.87 -8.04
N LEU A 122 -28.32 3.21 -6.88
CA LEU A 122 -28.90 3.78 -5.67
C LEU A 122 -27.83 4.45 -4.81
N GLU A 123 -28.27 5.39 -3.98
CA GLU A 123 -27.43 6.04 -2.98
C GLU A 123 -26.89 5.02 -1.96
N ILE A 124 -25.64 5.21 -1.55
CA ILE A 124 -25.02 4.50 -0.43
C ILE A 124 -25.18 5.37 0.80
N GLU A 125 -25.98 4.89 1.75
CA GLU A 125 -26.20 5.58 3.02
C GLU A 125 -24.92 5.56 3.88
N HIS A 126 -24.71 6.63 4.65
CA HIS A 126 -23.63 6.67 5.65
C HIS A 126 -23.71 5.49 6.60
N GLU A 127 -22.55 5.05 7.07
CA GLU A 127 -22.37 3.91 7.99
C GLU A 127 -22.84 2.55 7.45
N THR A 128 -23.36 2.47 6.21
CA THR A 128 -23.73 1.20 5.59
C THR A 128 -22.51 0.48 5.05
N ASP A 129 -22.46 -0.85 5.21
CA ASP A 129 -21.36 -1.66 4.68
C ASP A 129 -21.16 -1.45 3.17
N SER A 130 -19.94 -1.03 2.85
CA SER A 130 -19.52 -0.69 1.50
C SER A 130 -18.09 -1.14 1.24
N VAL A 131 -17.77 -1.31 -0.03
CA VAL A 131 -16.40 -1.55 -0.50
C VAL A 131 -16.02 -0.45 -1.47
N ARG A 132 -14.88 0.20 -1.24
CA ARG A 132 -14.26 1.10 -2.21
C ARG A 132 -13.32 0.29 -3.10
N CYS A 133 -13.46 0.44 -4.42
CA CYS A 133 -12.54 -0.15 -5.37
C CYS A 133 -11.10 0.32 -5.08
N PRO A 134 -10.12 -0.57 -4.89
CA PRO A 134 -8.73 -0.17 -4.68
C PRO A 134 -8.11 0.62 -5.83
N THR A 135 -8.58 0.42 -7.07
CA THR A 135 -8.06 1.11 -8.27
C THR A 135 -8.72 2.46 -8.51
N CYS A 136 -10.06 2.52 -8.53
CA CYS A 136 -10.79 3.73 -8.93
C CYS A 136 -11.46 4.47 -7.77
N HIS A 137 -11.36 3.94 -6.55
CA HIS A 137 -11.88 4.52 -5.30
C HIS A 137 -13.40 4.74 -5.23
N VAL A 138 -14.15 4.31 -6.25
CA VAL A 138 -15.62 4.35 -6.28
C VAL A 138 -16.19 3.31 -5.30
N ALA A 139 -17.13 3.75 -4.47
CA ALA A 139 -17.80 2.92 -3.48
C ALA A 139 -18.94 2.08 -4.08
N HIS A 140 -19.11 0.87 -3.58
CA HIS A 140 -20.16 -0.07 -3.91
C HIS A 140 -20.83 -0.57 -2.64
N HIS A 141 -22.13 -0.89 -2.70
CA HIS A 141 -22.78 -1.60 -1.60
C HIS A 141 -22.16 -2.98 -1.40
N GLN A 142 -21.97 -3.39 -0.15
CA GLN A 142 -21.62 -4.76 0.20
C GLN A 142 -22.36 -5.18 1.47
N THR A 143 -23.68 -5.36 1.35
CA THR A 143 -24.56 -5.86 2.42
C THR A 143 -25.20 -7.19 2.02
N ALA A 144 -25.81 -7.91 2.96
CA ALA A 144 -26.55 -9.14 2.67
C ALA A 144 -27.68 -8.95 1.62
N LYS A 145 -28.33 -7.78 1.61
CA LYS A 145 -29.39 -7.45 0.64
C LYS A 145 -28.86 -6.87 -0.67
N ARG A 146 -27.66 -6.30 -0.64
CA ARG A 146 -27.03 -5.60 -1.77
C ARG A 146 -25.54 -5.97 -1.84
N PRO A 147 -25.18 -7.19 -2.26
CA PRO A 147 -23.79 -7.61 -2.42
C PRO A 147 -23.21 -7.05 -3.74
N CYS A 148 -23.37 -5.75 -3.99
CA CYS A 148 -23.10 -5.14 -5.30
C CYS A 148 -21.62 -5.16 -5.69
N TRP A 149 -20.70 -5.14 -4.73
CA TRP A 149 -19.28 -5.32 -5.02
C TRP A 149 -19.00 -6.74 -5.52
N THR A 150 -19.34 -7.77 -4.73
CA THR A 150 -19.09 -9.18 -5.08
C THR A 150 -20.08 -9.78 -6.08
N TYR A 151 -21.02 -8.98 -6.62
CA TYR A 151 -22.05 -9.48 -7.55
C TYR A 151 -21.47 -9.96 -8.89
N SER A 152 -20.34 -9.41 -9.31
CA SER A 152 -19.68 -9.70 -10.59
C SER A 152 -18.20 -9.69 -10.38
N ASP A 153 -17.45 -10.49 -11.14
CA ASP A 153 -16.00 -10.63 -11.00
C ASP A 153 -15.21 -9.33 -11.11
N LEU A 154 -15.74 -8.29 -11.76
CA LEU A 154 -15.07 -7.02 -11.99
C LEU A 154 -15.87 -5.82 -11.46
N CYS A 155 -15.12 -4.82 -10.99
CA CYS A 155 -15.64 -3.53 -10.53
C CYS A 155 -16.55 -2.89 -11.60
N ALA A 156 -17.76 -2.49 -11.20
CA ALA A 156 -18.74 -1.92 -12.13
C ALA A 156 -18.35 -0.53 -12.67
N ALA A 157 -17.45 0.18 -11.99
CA ALA A 157 -17.03 1.52 -12.38
C ALA A 157 -15.81 1.53 -13.33
N CYS A 158 -14.78 0.72 -13.04
CA CYS A 158 -13.54 0.73 -13.84
C CYS A 158 -13.34 -0.51 -14.71
N VAL A 159 -14.14 -1.57 -14.54
CA VAL A 159 -14.05 -2.84 -15.28
C VAL A 159 -12.66 -3.51 -15.32
N ASP A 160 -11.76 -3.12 -14.41
CA ASP A 160 -10.40 -3.67 -14.33
C ASP A 160 -10.13 -4.41 -13.01
N HIS A 161 -10.67 -3.93 -11.88
CA HIS A 161 -10.34 -4.52 -10.58
C HIS A 161 -11.23 -5.72 -10.24
N PRO A 162 -10.66 -6.89 -9.89
CA PRO A 162 -11.40 -8.05 -9.40
C PRO A 162 -12.19 -7.76 -8.12
N THR A 163 -13.34 -8.38 -7.92
CA THR A 163 -14.21 -8.07 -6.74
C THR A 163 -14.15 -9.12 -5.63
N ALA A 164 -13.35 -10.17 -5.79
CA ALA A 164 -13.07 -11.11 -4.71
C ALA A 164 -12.49 -10.36 -3.49
N LEU A 165 -13.05 -10.60 -2.30
CA LEU A 165 -12.60 -9.97 -1.05
C LEU A 165 -11.33 -10.64 -0.49
N ASP A 166 -11.04 -11.85 -0.97
CA ASP A 166 -9.94 -12.72 -0.57
C ASP A 166 -8.92 -12.95 -1.69
N GLY A 167 -9.00 -12.17 -2.78
CA GLY A 167 -8.16 -12.35 -3.97
C GLY A 167 -6.66 -12.02 -3.80
N GLY A 168 -6.22 -11.63 -2.59
CA GLY A 168 -4.84 -11.21 -2.34
C GLY A 168 -4.44 -9.93 -3.09
N TYR A 169 -3.15 -9.61 -3.07
CA TYR A 169 -2.57 -8.50 -3.83
C TYR A 169 -2.47 -8.89 -5.31
N ARG A 170 -2.87 -8.02 -6.23
CA ARG A 170 -2.75 -8.24 -7.68
C ARG A 170 -1.31 -8.13 -8.15
N TRP A 171 -0.49 -7.36 -7.45
CA TRP A 171 0.92 -7.23 -7.74
C TRP A 171 1.74 -7.87 -6.62
N THR A 172 2.58 -8.83 -7.02
CA THR A 172 3.55 -9.48 -6.15
C THR A 172 4.96 -9.30 -6.73
N PRO A 173 5.98 -9.12 -5.88
CA PRO A 173 7.37 -8.96 -6.33
C PRO A 173 7.94 -10.12 -7.16
N GLU A 174 7.38 -11.32 -7.04
CA GLU A 174 7.76 -12.54 -7.75
C GLU A 174 7.59 -12.44 -9.27
N ASP A 175 6.80 -11.46 -9.73
CA ASP A 175 6.55 -11.19 -11.15
C ASP A 175 7.59 -10.24 -11.80
N LEU A 176 8.64 -9.80 -11.06
CA LEU A 176 9.69 -8.88 -11.50
C LEU A 176 11.01 -9.56 -11.89
#